data_AF-A0A924D8J0-F1
#
_entry.id   AF-A0A924D8J0-F1
#
_cell.length_a   1.000
_cell.length_b   1.000
_cell.length_c   1.000
_cell.angle_alpha   90.00
_cell.angle_beta   90.00
_cell.angle_gamma   90.00
#
_symmetry.space_group_name_H-M   'P 1'
#
loop_
_entity.id
_entity.type
_entity.pdbx_description
1 polymer ?
#
loop_
_entity_poly.entity_id
_entity_poly.type
_entity_poly.pdbx_seq_one_letter_code
_entity_poly.pdbx_strand_id
1 'polypeptide(L)'
;MKMNRWMISGAVAALFATTAPTAFADHDKKMMKMGGVKYASPVKLSVYYMKDALMLTSDQETKIEAIQMDFMDRVKPFVSLFDAPVSRERALQAKRMIMEDEDEANAKIVGVLSDTQKSKVEELIKPFETLLRAGFTPMELNEVKLLPEQRMRIMAYLPASSDEEMKPAAKKELCDKIKAELTANQLTKLEAAKMSAPTMFSFDE
;
A
#
# COMPACT_ATOMS: atom_id res chain seq x y z
N MET A 1 34.21 -55.18 42.82
CA MET A 1 32.77 -55.18 43.14
C MET A 1 32.53 -54.39 44.43
N LYS A 2 31.90 -53.22 44.31
CA LYS A 2 31.00 -52.54 45.28
C LYS A 2 30.91 -51.06 44.88
N MET A 3 29.94 -50.78 44.02
CA MET A 3 29.38 -49.44 43.83
C MET A 3 28.43 -49.16 44.98
N ASN A 4 28.49 -47.94 45.52
CA ASN A 4 27.35 -47.07 45.80
C ASN A 4 27.81 -45.96 46.72
N ARG A 5 27.62 -44.71 46.33
CA ARG A 5 26.75 -43.78 47.07
C ARG A 5 26.60 -42.42 46.34
N TRP A 6 25.32 -42.08 46.12
CA TRP A 6 24.67 -40.79 46.38
C TRP A 6 24.71 -39.65 45.34
N MET A 7 23.48 -39.32 44.93
CA MET A 7 22.92 -38.07 44.40
C MET A 7 23.67 -36.78 44.74
N ILE A 8 23.76 -35.88 43.75
CA ILE A 8 23.55 -34.44 43.95
C ILE A 8 22.71 -33.90 42.78
N SER A 9 21.57 -33.30 43.13
CA SER A 9 20.72 -32.46 42.29
C SER A 9 21.45 -31.22 41.78
N GLY A 10 21.21 -30.80 40.54
CA GLY A 10 21.68 -29.50 40.07
C GLY A 10 21.27 -29.25 38.63
N ALA A 11 20.20 -28.46 38.47
CA ALA A 11 19.75 -27.95 37.19
C ALA A 11 20.87 -27.19 36.46
N VAL A 12 21.11 -27.53 35.21
CA VAL A 12 21.82 -26.64 34.27
C VAL A 12 20.83 -26.33 33.16
N ALA A 13 20.07 -25.26 33.37
CA ALA A 13 19.40 -24.56 32.29
C ALA A 13 20.50 -24.03 31.36
N ALA A 14 20.73 -24.72 30.24
CA ALA A 14 21.54 -24.21 29.17
C ALA A 14 20.81 -23.01 28.57
N LEU A 15 21.20 -21.82 29.02
CA LEU A 15 20.84 -20.55 28.42
C LEU A 15 21.48 -20.51 27.02
N PHE A 16 20.78 -21.05 26.03
CA PHE A 16 21.03 -20.66 24.64
C PHE A 16 20.52 -19.23 24.50
N ALA A 17 21.40 -18.27 24.82
CA ALA A 17 21.25 -16.92 24.32
C ALA A 17 21.39 -16.99 22.79
N THR A 18 20.28 -17.22 22.11
CA THR A 18 20.12 -16.87 20.71
C THR A 18 20.28 -15.36 20.65
N THR A 19 21.47 -14.90 20.30
CA THR A 19 21.67 -13.53 19.85
C THR A 19 20.88 -13.39 18.54
N ALA A 20 19.60 -13.01 18.69
CA ALA A 20 18.78 -12.58 17.59
C ALA A 20 19.56 -11.48 16.85
N PRO A 21 19.79 -11.60 15.54
CA PRO A 21 20.50 -10.57 14.82
C PRO A 21 19.64 -9.32 14.83
N THR A 22 20.10 -8.29 15.55
CA THR A 22 19.59 -6.92 15.55
C THR A 22 19.82 -6.19 14.21
N ALA A 23 19.94 -6.93 13.10
CA ALA A 23 20.18 -6.41 11.76
C ALA A 23 18.89 -6.00 11.02
N PHE A 24 17.71 -6.27 11.57
CA PHE A 24 16.43 -5.88 10.94
C PHE A 24 15.98 -4.45 11.29
N ALA A 25 16.47 -3.86 12.39
CA ALA A 25 15.99 -2.55 12.85
C ALA A 25 16.47 -1.36 12.00
N ASP A 26 17.62 -1.49 11.32
CA ASP A 26 18.17 -0.39 10.51
C ASP A 26 17.71 -0.40 9.05
N HIS A 27 17.29 -1.56 8.51
CA HIS A 27 16.73 -1.63 7.16
C HIS A 27 15.26 -1.15 7.12
N ASP A 28 14.52 -1.30 8.23
CA ASP A 28 13.13 -0.81 8.36
C ASP A 28 13.05 0.72 8.43
N LYS A 29 14.00 1.39 9.08
CA LYS A 29 14.01 2.86 9.19
C LYS A 29 14.22 3.57 7.85
N LYS A 30 14.87 2.93 6.88
CA LYS A 30 15.06 3.52 5.53
C LYS A 30 13.79 3.42 4.69
N MET A 31 12.99 2.37 4.89
CA MET A 31 11.71 2.17 4.19
C MET A 31 10.59 3.06 4.76
N MET A 32 10.68 3.48 6.03
CA MET A 32 9.80 4.51 6.62
C MET A 32 10.03 5.93 6.06
N LYS A 33 11.08 6.14 5.25
CA LYS A 33 11.30 7.36 4.48
C LYS A 33 11.03 7.10 2.99
N MET A 34 9.82 6.69 2.63
CA MET A 34 9.31 6.94 1.27
C MET A 34 8.99 8.44 1.09
N GLY A 35 10.01 9.28 1.26
CA GLY A 35 9.94 10.75 1.33
C GLY A 35 9.64 11.45 0.01
N GLY A 36 8.90 10.81 -0.90
CA GLY A 36 8.51 11.38 -2.19
C GLY A 36 7.09 11.05 -2.63
N VAL A 37 6.45 10.03 -2.05
CA VAL A 37 5.15 9.55 -2.51
C VAL A 37 4.09 9.92 -1.48
N LYS A 38 3.36 11.02 -1.72
CA LYS A 38 2.37 11.54 -0.75
C LYS A 38 1.04 10.79 -0.76
N TYR A 39 0.74 10.06 -1.85
CA TYR A 39 -0.60 9.54 -2.11
C TYR A 39 -0.68 8.01 -2.29
N ALA A 40 0.41 7.36 -2.72
CA ALA A 40 0.45 5.94 -3.04
C ALA A 40 1.26 5.13 -2.02
N SER A 41 0.83 3.90 -1.76
CA SER A 41 1.47 2.99 -0.82
C SER A 41 1.19 1.53 -1.18
N PRO A 42 2.01 0.56 -0.72
CA PRO A 42 1.80 -0.86 -0.98
C PRO A 42 0.39 -1.36 -0.62
N VAL A 43 -0.18 -0.92 0.51
CA VAL A 43 -1.51 -1.34 0.94
C VAL A 43 -2.63 -0.87 0.01
N LYS A 44 -2.42 0.25 -0.70
CA LYS A 44 -3.39 0.80 -1.67
C LYS A 44 -3.23 0.22 -3.08
N LEU A 45 -2.15 -0.50 -3.37
CA LEU A 45 -1.93 -1.12 -4.68
C LEU A 45 -2.72 -2.42 -4.81
N SER A 46 -3.38 -2.66 -5.95
CA SER A 46 -3.97 -3.99 -6.19
C SER A 46 -2.93 -5.09 -6.15
N VAL A 47 -3.25 -6.25 -5.56
CA VAL A 47 -2.45 -7.47 -5.75
C VAL A 47 -2.32 -7.82 -7.24
N TYR A 48 -3.33 -7.50 -8.06
CA TYR A 48 -3.24 -7.62 -9.52
C TYR A 48 -2.04 -6.86 -10.11
N TYR A 49 -1.75 -5.65 -9.62
CA TYR A 49 -0.63 -4.85 -10.11
C TYR A 49 0.72 -5.29 -9.52
N MET A 50 0.71 -5.79 -8.28
CA MET A 50 1.92 -6.29 -7.63
C MET A 50 2.37 -7.66 -8.16
N LYS A 51 1.42 -8.53 -8.52
CA LYS A 51 1.68 -9.92 -8.91
C LYS A 51 2.75 -10.04 -9.99
N ASP A 52 2.52 -9.44 -11.15
CA ASP A 52 3.42 -9.59 -12.30
C ASP A 52 4.69 -8.74 -12.12
N ALA A 53 4.55 -7.54 -11.51
CA ALA A 53 5.67 -6.61 -11.35
C ALA A 53 6.71 -7.09 -10.33
N LEU A 54 6.24 -7.72 -9.25
CA LEU A 54 7.09 -8.25 -8.19
C LEU A 54 7.29 -9.77 -8.31
N MET A 55 6.69 -10.41 -9.31
CA MET A 55 6.70 -11.88 -9.46
C MET A 55 6.30 -12.56 -8.15
N LEU A 56 5.15 -12.17 -7.60
CA LEU A 56 4.66 -12.71 -6.33
C LEU A 56 4.40 -14.21 -6.45
N THR A 57 4.69 -14.95 -5.38
CA THR A 57 4.21 -16.33 -5.26
C THR A 57 2.73 -16.34 -4.86
N SER A 58 2.02 -17.44 -5.11
CA SER A 58 0.62 -17.59 -4.70
C SER A 58 0.41 -17.38 -3.18
N ASP A 59 1.39 -17.76 -2.36
CA ASP A 59 1.37 -17.54 -0.91
C ASP A 59 1.54 -16.04 -0.58
N GLN A 60 2.43 -15.35 -1.27
CA GLN A 60 2.61 -13.90 -1.10
C GLN A 60 1.35 -13.13 -1.54
N GLU A 61 0.76 -13.48 -2.68
CA GLU A 61 -0.51 -12.92 -3.15
C GLU A 61 -1.59 -13.04 -2.07
N THR A 62 -1.81 -14.26 -1.55
CA THR A 62 -2.83 -14.54 -0.53
C THR A 62 -2.60 -13.73 0.75
N LYS A 63 -1.35 -13.65 1.22
CA LYS A 63 -1.01 -12.87 2.42
C LYS A 63 -1.22 -11.38 2.23
N ILE A 64 -0.83 -10.84 1.08
CA ILE A 64 -1.00 -9.42 0.77
C ILE A 64 -2.49 -9.09 0.64
N GLU A 65 -3.28 -9.92 -0.04
CA GLU A 65 -4.75 -9.74 -0.12
C GLU A 65 -5.38 -9.71 1.27
N ALA A 66 -5.01 -10.63 2.16
CA ALA A 66 -5.51 -10.65 3.53
C ALA A 66 -5.15 -9.36 4.30
N ILE A 67 -3.90 -8.88 4.20
CA ILE A 67 -3.48 -7.64 4.86
C ILE A 67 -4.27 -6.43 4.33
N GLN A 68 -4.54 -6.39 3.03
CA GLN A 68 -5.31 -5.31 2.39
C GLN A 68 -6.78 -5.34 2.79
N MET A 69 -7.39 -6.52 2.85
CA MET A 69 -8.76 -6.70 3.33
C MET A 69 -8.88 -6.26 4.80
N ASP A 70 -7.97 -6.72 5.66
CA ASP A 70 -7.94 -6.33 7.07
C ASP A 70 -7.78 -4.81 7.24
N PHE A 71 -6.92 -4.18 6.44
CA PHE A 71 -6.77 -2.72 6.43
C PHE A 71 -8.08 -2.04 6.03
N MET A 72 -8.71 -2.47 4.92
CA MET A 72 -9.98 -1.91 4.45
C MET A 72 -11.08 -2.02 5.51
N ASP A 73 -11.17 -3.14 6.21
CA ASP A 73 -12.15 -3.35 7.28
C ASP A 73 -11.88 -2.43 8.49
N ARG A 74 -10.61 -2.20 8.84
CA ARG A 74 -10.23 -1.26 9.92
C ARG A 74 -10.52 0.19 9.57
N VAL A 75 -10.32 0.60 8.32
CA VAL A 75 -10.51 2.01 7.91
C VAL A 75 -11.94 2.35 7.52
N LYS A 76 -12.76 1.37 7.11
CA LYS A 76 -14.15 1.55 6.69
C LYS A 76 -15.02 2.39 7.65
N PRO A 77 -14.93 2.24 8.99
CA PRO A 77 -15.68 3.10 9.91
C PRO A 77 -15.28 4.57 9.82
N PHE A 78 -14.00 4.86 9.59
CA PHE A 78 -13.47 6.22 9.53
C PHE A 78 -13.76 6.90 8.19
N VAL A 79 -13.84 6.13 7.11
CA VAL A 79 -14.21 6.61 5.77
C VAL A 79 -15.54 7.37 5.80
N SER A 80 -16.53 6.83 6.51
CA SER A 80 -17.86 7.43 6.61
C SER A 80 -17.89 8.81 7.28
N LEU A 81 -16.83 9.17 8.01
CA LEU A 81 -16.70 10.45 8.69
C LEU A 81 -16.29 11.58 7.74
N PHE A 82 -15.77 11.27 6.54
CA PHE A 82 -15.37 12.30 5.57
C PHE A 82 -16.53 12.76 4.68
N ASP A 83 -17.59 11.96 4.56
CA ASP A 83 -18.82 12.34 3.85
C ASP A 83 -19.88 12.99 4.77
N ALA A 84 -19.66 12.96 6.09
CA ALA A 84 -20.57 13.48 7.09
C ALA A 84 -20.10 14.85 7.64
N PRO A 85 -21.02 15.74 8.04
CA PRO A 85 -20.65 16.98 8.74
C PRO A 85 -20.11 16.65 10.14
N VAL A 86 -18.82 16.38 10.23
CA VAL A 86 -18.08 16.13 11.48
C VAL A 86 -17.23 17.32 11.87
N SER A 87 -16.90 17.43 13.16
CA SER A 87 -15.94 18.46 13.59
C SER A 87 -14.57 18.21 12.96
N ARG A 88 -13.86 19.30 12.64
CA ARG A 88 -12.48 19.25 12.12
C ARG A 88 -11.55 18.40 12.98
N GLU A 89 -11.71 18.46 14.30
CA GLU A 89 -10.92 17.67 15.25
C GLU A 89 -11.16 16.16 15.08
N ARG A 90 -12.41 15.73 14.92
CA ARG A 90 -12.75 14.32 14.66
C ARG A 90 -12.22 13.84 13.31
N ALA A 91 -12.32 14.68 12.26
CA ALA A 91 -11.75 14.36 10.96
C ALA A 91 -10.22 14.20 11.02
N LEU A 92 -9.52 15.09 11.76
CA LEU A 92 -8.07 14.99 11.96
C LEU A 92 -7.67 13.75 12.77
N GLN A 93 -8.46 13.36 13.77
CA GLN A 93 -8.22 12.14 14.54
C GLN A 93 -8.43 10.89 13.68
N ALA A 94 -9.51 10.83 12.91
CA ALA A 94 -9.77 9.76 11.95
C ALA A 94 -8.64 9.65 10.92
N LYS A 95 -8.17 10.78 10.39
CA LYS A 95 -7.02 10.82 9.48
C LYS A 95 -5.75 10.23 10.11
N ARG A 96 -5.44 10.56 11.37
CA ARG A 96 -4.28 9.99 12.07
C ARG A 96 -4.38 8.48 12.22
N MET A 97 -5.54 7.97 12.64
CA MET A 97 -5.76 6.53 12.79
C MET A 97 -5.61 5.80 11.45
N ILE A 98 -6.17 6.35 10.36
CA ILE A 98 -5.99 5.79 9.02
C ILE A 98 -4.52 5.74 8.61
N MET A 99 -3.75 6.80 8.91
CA MET A 99 -2.32 6.83 8.60
C MET A 99 -1.53 5.80 9.40
N GLU A 100 -1.83 5.64 10.69
CA GLU A 100 -1.20 4.61 11.54
C GLU A 100 -1.53 3.19 11.05
N ASP A 101 -2.80 2.93 10.71
CA ASP A 101 -3.23 1.65 10.13
C ASP A 101 -2.59 1.37 8.77
N GLU A 102 -2.41 2.41 7.97
CA GLU A 102 -1.75 2.35 6.66
C GLU A 102 -0.26 2.01 6.82
N ASP A 103 0.44 2.67 7.73
CA ASP A 103 1.86 2.39 8.02
C ASP A 103 2.06 0.95 8.51
N GLU A 104 1.18 0.46 9.41
CA GLU A 104 1.22 -0.91 9.89
C GLU A 104 0.99 -1.92 8.76
N ALA A 105 -0.03 -1.70 7.93
CA ALA A 105 -0.33 -2.58 6.80
C ALA A 105 0.79 -2.58 5.75
N ASN A 106 1.38 -1.42 5.48
CA ASN A 106 2.53 -1.31 4.59
C ASN A 106 3.74 -2.09 5.12
N ALA A 107 4.04 -1.99 6.41
CA ALA A 107 5.11 -2.76 7.04
C ALA A 107 4.87 -4.28 6.93
N LYS A 108 3.63 -4.73 7.17
CA LYS A 108 3.24 -6.14 6.99
C LYS A 108 3.43 -6.61 5.55
N ILE A 109 3.01 -5.82 4.56
CA ILE A 109 3.18 -6.15 3.14
C ILE A 109 4.66 -6.25 2.79
N VAL A 110 5.47 -5.26 3.17
CA VAL A 110 6.92 -5.27 2.94
C VAL A 110 7.59 -6.48 3.60
N GLY A 111 7.12 -6.90 4.78
CA GLY A 111 7.60 -8.09 5.48
C GLY A 111 7.31 -9.42 4.78
N VAL A 112 6.30 -9.47 3.90
CA VAL A 112 5.98 -10.65 3.07
C VAL A 112 6.88 -10.75 1.83
N LEU A 113 7.47 -9.63 1.41
CA LEU A 113 8.30 -9.55 0.22
C LEU A 113 9.74 -9.99 0.51
N SER A 114 10.39 -10.60 -0.48
CA SER A 114 11.84 -10.80 -0.48
C SER A 114 12.58 -9.49 -0.69
N ASP A 115 13.86 -9.43 -0.33
CA ASP A 115 14.65 -8.20 -0.47
C ASP A 115 14.77 -7.72 -1.93
N THR A 116 14.80 -8.66 -2.89
CA THR A 116 14.77 -8.33 -4.32
C THR A 116 13.44 -7.75 -4.78
N GLN A 117 12.34 -8.14 -4.14
CA GLN A 117 11.02 -7.57 -4.43
C GLN A 117 10.87 -6.19 -3.79
N LYS A 118 11.36 -6.03 -2.55
CA LYS A 118 11.33 -4.76 -1.81
C LYS A 118 11.95 -3.60 -2.58
N SER A 119 13.09 -3.82 -3.24
CA SER A 119 13.75 -2.77 -4.04
C SER A 119 12.95 -2.32 -5.27
N LYS A 120 12.01 -3.15 -5.75
CA LYS A 120 11.15 -2.86 -6.91
C LYS A 120 9.82 -2.22 -6.51
N VAL A 121 9.46 -2.22 -5.23
CA VAL A 121 8.20 -1.65 -4.74
C VAL A 121 8.12 -0.16 -5.06
N GLU A 122 9.21 0.59 -4.89
CA GLU A 122 9.23 2.03 -5.17
C GLU A 122 8.98 2.32 -6.66
N GLU A 123 9.58 1.52 -7.56
CA GLU A 123 9.37 1.63 -9.01
C GLU A 123 7.92 1.34 -9.41
N LEU A 124 7.25 0.42 -8.69
CA LEU A 124 5.85 0.10 -8.90
C LEU A 124 4.89 1.19 -8.37
N ILE A 125 5.26 1.87 -7.28
CA ILE A 125 4.42 2.88 -6.62
C ILE A 125 4.36 4.17 -7.43
N LYS A 126 5.46 4.61 -8.07
CA LYS A 126 5.51 5.88 -8.82
C LYS A 126 4.44 6.02 -9.92
N PRO A 127 4.21 5.01 -10.79
CA PRO A 127 3.13 5.03 -11.77
C PRO A 127 1.75 5.16 -11.11
N PHE A 128 1.56 4.45 -10.00
CA PHE A 128 0.29 4.46 -9.28
C PHE A 128 0.02 5.81 -8.62
N GLU A 129 1.03 6.46 -8.05
CA GLU A 129 0.89 7.81 -7.51
C GLU A 129 0.36 8.80 -8.54
N THR A 130 0.77 8.65 -9.80
CA THR A 130 0.33 9.55 -10.87
C THR A 130 -1.12 9.34 -11.25
N LEU A 131 -1.57 8.09 -11.25
CA LEU A 131 -2.98 7.78 -11.39
C LEU A 131 -3.78 8.41 -10.24
N LEU A 132 -3.29 8.34 -9.00
CA LEU A 132 -3.94 8.97 -7.86
C LEU A 132 -3.98 10.51 -7.99
N ARG A 133 -2.88 11.13 -8.43
CA ARG A 133 -2.81 12.58 -8.68
C ARG A 133 -3.75 13.03 -9.79
N ALA A 134 -3.94 12.21 -10.82
CA ALA A 134 -4.92 12.44 -11.87
C ALA A 134 -6.38 12.33 -11.37
N GLY A 135 -6.58 11.97 -10.11
CA GLY A 135 -7.88 11.89 -9.46
C GLY A 135 -8.56 10.53 -9.55
N PHE A 136 -7.81 9.47 -9.88
CA PHE A 136 -8.31 8.10 -9.76
C PHE A 136 -8.13 7.61 -8.32
N THR A 137 -9.11 6.90 -7.79
CA THR A 137 -9.04 6.28 -6.47
C THR A 137 -8.44 4.87 -6.59
N PRO A 138 -7.85 4.32 -5.51
CA PRO A 138 -7.39 2.93 -5.51
C PRO A 138 -8.48 1.92 -5.92
N MET A 139 -9.72 2.16 -5.53
CA MET A 139 -10.85 1.30 -5.86
C MET A 139 -11.17 1.32 -7.36
N GLU A 140 -11.22 2.50 -7.97
CA GLU A 140 -11.39 2.63 -9.43
C GLU A 140 -10.29 1.90 -10.20
N LEU A 141 -9.04 2.01 -9.74
CA LEU A 141 -7.90 1.36 -10.37
C LEU A 141 -7.93 -0.16 -10.23
N ASN A 142 -8.50 -0.69 -9.15
CA ASN A 142 -8.74 -2.13 -8.96
C ASN A 142 -9.78 -2.68 -9.94
N GLU A 143 -10.83 -1.91 -10.26
CA GLU A 143 -11.90 -2.34 -11.17
C GLU A 143 -11.48 -2.28 -12.65
N VAL A 144 -10.74 -1.24 -13.03
CA VAL A 144 -10.31 -1.01 -14.41
C VAL A 144 -9.27 -2.04 -14.87
N LYS A 145 -8.43 -2.55 -13.96
CA LYS A 145 -7.37 -3.55 -14.23
C LYS A 145 -6.58 -3.22 -15.51
N LEU A 146 -5.81 -2.14 -15.47
CA LEU A 146 -5.02 -1.65 -16.60
C LEU A 146 -4.08 -2.74 -17.11
N LEU A 147 -4.10 -2.98 -18.42
CA LEU A 147 -3.18 -3.89 -19.10
C LEU A 147 -1.73 -3.36 -19.03
N PRO A 148 -0.69 -4.22 -19.10
CA PRO A 148 0.70 -3.79 -19.05
C PRO A 148 1.05 -2.67 -20.03
N GLU A 149 0.57 -2.76 -21.27
CA GLU A 149 0.82 -1.75 -22.30
C GLU A 149 0.13 -0.41 -22.01
N GLN A 150 -1.10 -0.45 -21.46
CA GLN A 150 -1.81 0.75 -21.04
C GLN A 150 -1.05 1.45 -19.91
N ARG A 151 -0.52 0.67 -18.95
CA ARG A 151 0.31 1.21 -17.86
C ARG A 151 1.55 1.89 -18.41
N MET A 152 2.24 1.29 -19.38
CA MET A 152 3.40 1.91 -20.01
C MET A 152 3.06 3.23 -20.70
N ARG A 153 1.95 3.31 -21.44
CA ARG A 153 1.55 4.56 -22.11
C ARG A 153 1.13 5.64 -21.11
N ILE A 154 0.42 5.25 -20.06
CA ILE A 154 0.06 6.15 -18.96
C ILE A 154 1.31 6.68 -18.25
N MET A 155 2.33 5.85 -18.04
CA MET A 155 3.62 6.28 -17.50
C MET A 155 4.34 7.29 -18.39
N ALA A 156 4.12 7.27 -19.71
CA ALA A 156 4.71 8.27 -20.59
C ALA A 156 4.11 9.68 -20.40
N TYR A 157 2.96 9.80 -19.72
CA TYR A 157 2.35 11.09 -19.39
C TYR A 157 2.88 11.72 -18.10
N LEU A 158 3.81 11.04 -17.40
CA LEU A 158 4.39 11.52 -16.16
C LEU A 158 5.13 12.86 -16.35
N PRO A 159 4.78 13.93 -15.61
CA PRO A 159 5.65 15.10 -15.55
C PRO A 159 6.96 14.74 -14.83
N ALA A 160 8.07 15.32 -15.28
CA ALA A 160 9.42 15.00 -14.79
C ALA A 160 9.67 15.39 -13.32
N SER A 161 8.80 16.21 -12.69
CA SER A 161 8.93 16.65 -11.30
C SER A 161 7.69 16.30 -10.49
N SER A 162 7.88 15.50 -9.45
CA SER A 162 6.83 14.98 -8.56
C SER A 162 6.43 15.94 -7.43
N ASP A 163 7.06 17.09 -7.25
CA ASP A 163 6.91 17.78 -5.95
C ASP A 163 5.92 18.96 -5.95
N GLU A 164 5.50 19.44 -7.12
CA GLU A 164 4.45 20.45 -7.25
C GLU A 164 3.05 19.83 -7.36
N GLU A 165 2.12 20.39 -6.59
CA GLU A 165 0.70 20.06 -6.68
C GLU A 165 0.17 20.38 -8.08
N MET A 166 -0.44 19.39 -8.75
CA MET A 166 -0.96 19.58 -10.10
C MET A 166 -2.12 20.58 -10.09
N LYS A 167 -1.99 21.66 -10.88
CA LYS A 167 -3.09 22.60 -11.11
C LYS A 167 -4.33 21.87 -11.63
N PRO A 168 -5.56 22.30 -11.30
CA PRO A 168 -6.79 21.62 -11.71
C PRO A 168 -6.89 21.36 -13.22
N ALA A 169 -6.42 22.30 -14.05
CA ALA A 169 -6.40 22.14 -15.50
C ALA A 169 -5.46 21.01 -15.96
N ALA A 170 -4.26 20.90 -15.36
CA ALA A 170 -3.31 19.84 -15.65
C ALA A 170 -3.81 18.47 -15.14
N LYS A 171 -4.45 18.45 -13.97
CA LYS A 171 -5.12 17.25 -13.44
C LYS A 171 -6.21 16.75 -14.38
N LYS A 172 -7.06 17.66 -14.89
CA LYS A 172 -8.10 17.32 -15.87
C LYS A 172 -7.51 16.80 -17.19
N GLU A 173 -6.51 17.49 -17.73
CA GLU A 173 -5.83 17.06 -18.97
C GLU A 173 -5.20 15.66 -18.82
N LEU A 174 -4.54 15.40 -17.69
CA LEU A 174 -3.97 14.09 -17.40
C LEU A 174 -5.05 13.01 -17.25
N CYS A 175 -6.16 13.33 -16.58
CA CYS A 175 -7.32 12.45 -16.46
C CYS A 175 -7.91 12.09 -17.84
N ASP A 176 -8.06 13.07 -18.72
CA ASP A 176 -8.60 12.87 -20.08
C ASP A 176 -7.66 12.01 -20.94
N LYS A 177 -6.34 12.23 -20.85
CA LYS A 177 -5.33 11.37 -21.51
C LYS A 177 -5.38 9.93 -21.01
N ILE A 178 -5.49 9.72 -19.70
CA ILE A 178 -5.60 8.38 -19.11
C ILE A 178 -6.89 7.70 -19.56
N LYS A 179 -8.02 8.40 -19.59
CA LYS A 179 -9.31 7.84 -20.06
C LYS A 179 -9.27 7.44 -21.53
N ALA A 180 -8.56 8.19 -22.37
CA ALA A 180 -8.40 7.84 -23.79
C ALA A 180 -7.64 6.52 -24.01
N GLU A 181 -6.82 6.11 -23.04
CA GLU A 181 -6.11 4.83 -23.05
C GLU A 181 -6.97 3.64 -22.59
N LEU A 182 -8.16 3.91 -22.04
CA LEU A 182 -9.08 2.88 -21.56
C LEU A 182 -9.96 2.36 -22.68
N THR A 183 -10.25 1.06 -22.62
CA THR A 183 -11.28 0.46 -23.48
C THR A 183 -12.68 0.91 -23.06
N ALA A 184 -13.66 0.80 -23.96
CA ALA A 184 -15.06 1.12 -23.65
C ALA A 184 -15.58 0.37 -22.42
N ASN A 185 -15.26 -0.92 -22.30
CA ASN A 185 -15.63 -1.73 -21.13
C ASN A 185 -14.99 -1.22 -19.83
N GLN A 186 -13.73 -0.80 -19.88
CA GLN A 186 -13.04 -0.22 -18.72
C GLN A 186 -13.63 1.14 -18.31
N LEU A 187 -14.04 1.96 -19.27
CA LEU A 187 -14.74 3.21 -18.99
C LEU A 187 -16.08 2.96 -18.30
N THR A 188 -16.86 1.98 -18.76
CA THR A 188 -18.11 1.59 -18.09
C THR A 188 -17.89 1.11 -16.66
N LYS A 189 -16.84 0.32 -16.41
CA LYS A 189 -16.47 -0.10 -15.04
C LYS A 189 -16.04 1.06 -14.16
N LEU A 190 -15.29 2.02 -14.73
CA LEU A 190 -14.88 3.22 -14.02
C LEU A 190 -16.09 4.07 -13.59
N GLU A 191 -17.07 4.25 -14.48
CA GLU A 191 -18.31 4.95 -14.16
C GLU A 191 -19.13 4.23 -13.10
N ALA A 192 -19.21 2.90 -13.17
CA ALA A 192 -19.86 2.08 -12.14
C ALA A 192 -19.16 2.22 -10.76
N ALA A 193 -17.82 2.21 -10.75
CA ALA A 193 -17.02 2.38 -9.53
C ALA A 193 -17.23 3.78 -8.90
N LYS A 194 -17.40 4.83 -9.71
CA LYS A 194 -17.74 6.17 -9.21
C LYS A 194 -19.10 6.26 -8.55
N MET A 195 -20.07 5.52 -9.07
CA MET A 195 -21.43 5.49 -8.52
C MET A 195 -21.53 4.65 -7.23
N SER A 196 -20.60 3.72 -7.01
CA SER A 196 -20.55 2.89 -5.81
C SER A 196 -19.57 3.37 -4.74
N ALA A 197 -18.67 4.30 -5.09
CA ALA A 197 -17.73 4.88 -4.15
C ALA A 197 -18.43 5.91 -3.22
N PRO A 198 -18.31 5.80 -1.89
CA PRO A 198 -18.36 7.01 -1.06
C PRO A 198 -17.29 7.99 -1.57
N THR A 199 -17.46 9.30 -1.37
CA THR A 199 -16.58 10.37 -1.90
C THR A 199 -15.22 10.36 -1.18
N MET A 200 -14.52 9.24 -1.26
CA MET A 200 -13.20 9.05 -0.71
C MET A 200 -12.22 9.81 -1.59
N PHE A 201 -11.67 10.88 -1.02
CA PHE A 201 -10.53 11.64 -1.54
C PHE A 201 -10.85 12.72 -2.58
N SER A 202 -11.77 13.65 -2.29
CA SER A 202 -11.53 15.04 -2.69
C SER A 202 -10.76 15.74 -1.57
N PHE A 203 -9.43 15.74 -1.67
CA PHE A 203 -8.62 16.75 -0.97
C PHE A 203 -8.75 18.06 -1.76
N ASP A 204 -9.94 18.66 -1.75
CA ASP A 204 -10.13 20.05 -2.14
C ASP A 204 -10.46 20.81 -0.85
N GLU A 205 -9.40 21.29 -0.18
CA GLU A 205 -9.35 22.54 0.60
C GLU A 205 -7.91 22.84 1.07
#